data_AF-A0A643FAB0-F1
#
_entry.id   AF-A0A643FAB0-F1
#
_cell.length_a   1.000
_cell.length_b   1.000
_cell.length_c   1.000
_cell.angle_alpha   90.00
_cell.angle_beta   90.00
_cell.angle_gamma   90.00
#
_symmetry.space_group_name_H-M   'P 1'
#
loop_
_entity.id
_entity.type
_entity.pdbx_description
1 polymer ?
#
loop_
_entity_poly.entity_id
_entity_poly.type
_entity_poly.pdbx_seq_one_letter_code
_entity_poly.pdbx_strand_id
1 'polypeptide(L)'
;MKICILGNSHLASLKQGWDQMQPVPDVSVQFFGSRQRGLQALDRVGTELRPRHAALARDLTFTSGGLDRIDLQNYDVFVLYGLMLGLPGLQQGWSAAVKQQACQDTLGRSLAGELLRKIRAASDRPIYLGHNPRPARRNQQALPAGSLNYPQVFELMRREVHALGATLLPQPEQTLEDNRWFTRSSYSTGSVRLDVGDRISAERHPDDDLEHMNADFGRLYMTRFLSDLRQPGQG
;
A
#
# COMPACT_ATOMS: atom_id res chain seq x y z
N MET A 1 19.24 -6.09 -5.70
CA MET A 1 17.93 -6.36 -5.09
C MET A 1 16.82 -5.85 -6.00
N LYS A 2 15.87 -6.72 -6.36
CA LYS A 2 14.71 -6.41 -7.20
C LYS A 2 13.44 -6.40 -6.36
N ILE A 3 12.73 -5.28 -6.32
CA ILE A 3 11.52 -5.08 -5.52
C ILE A 3 10.32 -4.97 -6.46
N CYS A 4 9.28 -5.77 -6.23
CA CYS A 4 8.01 -5.66 -6.94
C CYS A 4 6.98 -4.95 -6.06
N ILE A 5 6.45 -3.82 -6.51
CA ILE A 5 5.41 -3.08 -5.81
C ILE A 5 4.11 -3.17 -6.60
N LEU A 6 3.10 -3.77 -5.99
CA LEU A 6 1.75 -3.85 -6.54
C LEU A 6 0.83 -2.88 -5.79
N GLY A 7 0.01 -2.13 -6.52
CA GLY A 7 -0.92 -1.20 -5.87
C GLY A 7 -2.03 -0.68 -6.76
N ASN A 8 -2.96 0.03 -6.12
CA ASN A 8 -4.09 0.68 -6.78
C ASN A 8 -3.82 2.17 -7.06
N SER A 9 -4.85 3.03 -7.06
CA SER A 9 -4.68 4.48 -7.21
C SER A 9 -3.68 5.09 -6.22
N HIS A 10 -3.56 4.57 -5.00
CA HIS A 10 -2.59 5.08 -4.03
C HIS A 10 -1.14 4.84 -4.48
N LEU A 11 -0.86 3.83 -5.31
CA LEU A 11 0.49 3.52 -5.83
C LEU A 11 1.15 4.73 -6.51
N ALA A 12 0.35 5.65 -7.04
CA ALA A 12 0.81 6.89 -7.66
C ALA A 12 1.79 7.67 -6.76
N SER A 13 1.48 7.78 -5.47
CA SER A 13 2.32 8.51 -4.51
C SER A 13 3.71 7.87 -4.39
N LEU A 14 3.77 6.54 -4.20
CA LEU A 14 5.03 5.82 -4.07
C LEU A 14 5.87 5.89 -5.36
N LYS A 15 5.23 5.73 -6.53
CA LYS A 15 5.92 5.83 -7.82
C LYS A 15 6.55 7.20 -8.01
N GLN A 16 5.81 8.27 -7.74
CA GLN A 16 6.30 9.64 -7.92
C GLN A 16 7.35 10.01 -6.88
N GLY A 17 7.15 9.58 -5.64
CA GLY A 17 8.16 9.72 -4.60
C GLY A 17 9.46 9.03 -4.99
N TRP A 18 9.38 7.80 -5.52
CA TRP A 18 10.53 7.06 -6.02
C TRP A 18 11.23 7.77 -7.20
N ASP A 19 10.47 8.30 -8.17
CA ASP A 19 11.04 9.01 -9.32
C ASP A 19 11.77 10.30 -8.93
N GLN A 20 11.44 10.88 -7.77
CA GLN A 20 12.11 12.07 -7.21
C GLN A 20 13.31 11.72 -6.31
N MET A 21 13.48 10.45 -5.94
CA MET A 21 14.59 10.02 -5.10
C MET A 21 15.88 9.92 -5.90
N GLN A 22 17.01 10.14 -5.23
CA GLN A 22 18.30 9.79 -5.79
C GLN A 22 18.37 8.26 -6.00
N PRO A 23 19.00 7.80 -7.09
CA PRO A 23 19.19 6.37 -7.33
C PRO A 23 19.79 5.68 -6.11
N VAL A 24 19.16 4.59 -5.70
CA VAL A 24 19.64 3.77 -4.60
C VAL A 24 20.49 2.64 -5.18
N PRO A 25 21.81 2.59 -4.90
CA PRO A 25 22.68 1.57 -5.48
C PRO A 25 22.15 0.15 -5.23
N ASP A 26 22.27 -0.69 -6.25
CA ASP A 26 21.87 -2.11 -6.23
C ASP A 26 20.40 -2.38 -5.89
N VAL A 27 19.54 -1.36 -5.91
CA VAL A 27 18.09 -1.50 -5.72
C VAL A 27 17.38 -1.10 -7.01
N SER A 28 16.53 -1.99 -7.51
CA SER A 28 15.62 -1.73 -8.61
C SER A 28 14.20 -1.99 -8.16
N VAL A 29 13.29 -1.11 -8.55
CA VAL A 29 11.87 -1.17 -8.16
C VAL A 29 11.04 -1.26 -9.42
N GLN A 30 10.18 -2.28 -9.49
CA GLN A 30 9.21 -2.47 -10.54
C GLN A 30 7.81 -2.24 -10.00
N PHE A 31 7.08 -1.32 -10.62
CA PHE A 31 5.72 -0.98 -10.22
C PHE A 31 4.71 -1.73 -11.10
N PHE A 32 3.67 -2.26 -10.49
CA PHE A 32 2.53 -2.87 -11.17
C PHE A 32 1.25 -2.29 -10.59
N GLY A 33 0.55 -1.51 -11.39
CA GLY A 33 -0.61 -0.74 -10.94
C GLY A 33 -1.83 -0.99 -11.79
N SER A 34 -3.00 -0.98 -11.15
CA SER A 34 -4.28 -0.77 -11.83
C SER A 34 -5.25 -0.10 -10.86
N ARG A 35 -6.03 0.86 -11.36
CA ARG A 35 -6.89 1.68 -10.49
C ARG A 35 -7.99 0.84 -9.83
N GLN A 36 -8.54 1.36 -8.73
CA GLN A 36 -9.64 0.74 -8.00
C GLN A 36 -9.31 -0.71 -7.60
N ARG A 37 -10.14 -1.68 -8.03
CA ARG A 37 -9.96 -3.12 -7.82
C ARG A 37 -9.39 -3.84 -9.04
N GLY A 38 -8.78 -3.14 -10.00
CA GLY A 38 -8.35 -3.75 -11.27
C GLY A 38 -7.41 -4.95 -11.08
N LEU A 39 -6.51 -4.90 -10.09
CA LEU A 39 -5.61 -6.02 -9.76
C LEU A 39 -6.32 -7.28 -9.21
N GLN A 40 -7.62 -7.22 -8.89
CA GLN A 40 -8.42 -8.40 -8.56
C GLN A 40 -8.51 -9.38 -9.75
N ALA A 41 -8.29 -8.90 -10.97
CA ALA A 41 -8.26 -9.74 -12.16
C ALA A 41 -6.89 -10.39 -12.44
N LEU A 42 -5.96 -10.41 -11.47
CA LEU A 42 -4.76 -11.24 -11.53
C LEU A 42 -5.05 -12.67 -11.08
N ASP A 43 -4.75 -13.65 -11.92
CA ASP A 43 -4.74 -15.07 -11.55
C ASP A 43 -3.32 -15.58 -11.40
N ARG A 44 -3.13 -16.53 -10.48
CA ARG A 44 -1.85 -17.22 -10.32
C ARG A 44 -1.79 -18.41 -11.28
N VAL A 45 -0.77 -18.44 -12.12
CA VAL A 45 -0.47 -19.56 -13.02
C VAL A 45 0.97 -19.98 -12.77
N GLY A 46 1.16 -21.08 -12.01
CA GLY A 46 2.48 -21.49 -11.55
C GLY A 46 3.12 -20.43 -10.64
N THR A 47 4.28 -19.92 -11.07
CA THR A 47 5.02 -18.82 -10.41
C THR A 47 4.69 -17.44 -10.94
N GLU A 48 3.72 -17.30 -11.85
CA GLU A 48 3.35 -16.02 -12.42
C GLU A 48 1.98 -15.52 -11.92
N LEU A 49 1.83 -14.20 -11.80
CA LEU A 49 0.54 -13.54 -11.76
C LEU A 49 0.22 -12.99 -13.14
N ARG A 50 -0.88 -13.45 -13.73
CA ARG A 50 -1.31 -13.11 -15.09
C ARG A 50 -2.64 -12.36 -15.08
N PRO A 51 -2.81 -11.34 -15.92
CA PRO A 51 -4.08 -10.65 -16.08
C PRO A 51 -5.11 -11.56 -16.77
N ARG A 52 -6.34 -11.60 -16.24
CA ARG A 52 -7.47 -12.33 -16.87
C ARG A 52 -8.00 -11.68 -18.14
N HIS A 53 -7.71 -10.40 -18.36
CA HIS A 53 -8.25 -9.65 -19.48
C HIS A 53 -7.29 -8.57 -19.98
N ALA A 54 -7.43 -8.22 -21.25
CA ALA A 54 -6.53 -7.30 -21.95
C ALA A 54 -6.44 -5.89 -21.33
N ALA A 55 -7.50 -5.41 -20.66
CA ALA A 55 -7.47 -4.10 -19.99
C ALA A 55 -6.39 -4.06 -18.89
N LEU A 56 -6.47 -4.98 -17.93
CA LEU A 56 -5.43 -5.13 -16.91
C LEU A 56 -4.04 -5.40 -17.52
N ALA A 57 -3.94 -6.22 -18.58
CA ALA A 57 -2.64 -6.44 -19.23
C ALA A 57 -2.00 -5.14 -19.72
N ARG A 58 -2.80 -4.21 -20.27
CA ARG A 58 -2.33 -2.87 -20.67
C ARG A 58 -1.92 -2.03 -19.47
N ASP A 59 -2.71 -1.99 -18.40
CA ASP A 59 -2.36 -1.26 -17.17
C ASP A 59 -1.03 -1.73 -16.59
N LEU A 60 -0.82 -3.06 -16.53
CA LEU A 60 0.43 -3.66 -16.05
C LEU A 60 1.59 -3.34 -16.98
N THR A 61 1.41 -3.50 -18.29
CA THR A 61 2.44 -3.18 -19.29
C THR A 61 2.88 -1.73 -19.15
N PHE A 62 1.94 -0.81 -18.99
CA PHE A 62 2.24 0.61 -18.85
C PHE A 62 2.98 0.91 -17.54
N THR A 63 2.39 0.52 -16.40
CA THR A 63 2.92 0.86 -15.07
C THR A 63 4.26 0.19 -14.77
N SER A 64 4.56 -0.94 -15.40
CA SER A 64 5.83 -1.64 -15.27
C SER A 64 6.85 -1.27 -16.34
N GLY A 65 6.52 -0.40 -17.28
CA GLY A 65 7.43 -0.07 -18.38
C GLY A 65 7.70 -1.24 -19.34
N GLY A 66 6.73 -2.16 -19.49
CA GLY A 66 6.72 -3.14 -20.58
C GLY A 66 6.28 -4.56 -20.22
N LEU A 67 6.00 -4.87 -18.96
CA LEU A 67 5.64 -6.21 -18.51
C LEU A 67 4.13 -6.38 -18.33
N ASP A 68 3.54 -7.34 -19.03
CA ASP A 68 2.11 -7.65 -18.96
C ASP A 68 1.72 -8.66 -17.87
N ARG A 69 2.72 -9.24 -17.20
CA ARG A 69 2.60 -10.25 -16.15
C ARG A 69 3.74 -10.13 -15.15
N ILE A 70 3.58 -10.79 -14.01
CA ILE A 70 4.54 -10.73 -12.90
C ILE A 70 5.05 -12.14 -12.64
N ASP A 71 6.29 -12.44 -13.05
CA ASP A 71 6.97 -13.66 -12.63
C ASP A 71 7.57 -13.46 -11.23
N LEU A 72 7.04 -14.19 -10.26
CA LEU A 72 7.38 -14.06 -8.84
C LEU A 72 8.82 -14.49 -8.55
N GLN A 73 9.49 -15.25 -9.44
CA GLN A 73 10.88 -15.65 -9.24
C GLN A 73 11.88 -14.53 -9.56
N ASN A 74 11.45 -13.50 -10.30
CA ASN A 74 12.30 -12.39 -10.72
C ASN A 74 12.51 -11.32 -9.64
N TYR A 75 11.87 -11.45 -8.48
CA TYR A 75 11.90 -10.45 -7.42
C TYR A 75 12.39 -11.02 -6.10
N ASP A 76 13.10 -10.18 -5.35
CA ASP A 76 13.62 -10.49 -4.03
C ASP A 76 12.62 -10.15 -2.92
N VAL A 77 11.78 -9.14 -3.16
CA VAL A 77 10.83 -8.59 -2.19
C VAL A 77 9.55 -8.16 -2.90
N PHE A 78 8.40 -8.36 -2.24
CA PHE A 78 7.11 -7.85 -2.68
C PHE A 78 6.58 -6.78 -1.73
N VAL A 79 5.96 -5.74 -2.28
CA VAL A 79 5.23 -4.72 -1.53
C VAL A 79 3.82 -4.62 -2.10
N LEU A 80 2.81 -4.76 -1.24
CA LEU A 80 1.39 -4.61 -1.57
C LEU A 80 0.88 -3.32 -0.95
N TYR A 81 0.54 -2.31 -1.76
CA TYR A 81 0.28 -0.96 -1.27
C TYR A 81 -1.09 -0.39 -1.67
N GLY A 82 -1.83 0.12 -0.69
CA GLY A 82 -3.21 0.58 -0.87
C GLY A 82 -4.15 -0.62 -0.90
N LEU A 83 -4.58 -1.05 -2.08
CA LEU A 83 -5.29 -2.33 -2.30
C LEU A 83 -6.46 -2.62 -1.33
N MET A 84 -7.21 -1.58 -0.97
CA MET A 84 -8.38 -1.66 -0.08
C MET A 84 -8.05 -2.17 1.33
N LEU A 85 -6.79 -2.09 1.75
CA LEU A 85 -6.39 -2.43 3.10
C LEU A 85 -6.56 -1.21 3.99
N GLY A 86 -7.77 -0.95 4.45
CA GLY A 86 -8.01 0.06 5.48
C GLY A 86 -7.49 -0.40 6.85
N LEU A 87 -7.33 0.54 7.79
CA LEU A 87 -7.28 0.18 9.21
C LEU A 87 -8.68 0.37 9.83
N PRO A 88 -9.21 -0.63 10.56
CA PRO A 88 -10.56 -0.57 11.10
C PRO A 88 -10.67 0.49 12.19
N GLY A 89 -11.83 1.13 12.31
CA GLY A 89 -12.17 1.93 13.47
C GLY A 89 -12.47 1.00 14.65
N LEU A 90 -11.65 1.06 15.70
CA LEU A 90 -11.78 0.21 16.88
C LEU A 90 -12.02 1.05 18.13
N GLN A 91 -12.74 0.50 19.10
CA GLN A 91 -13.05 1.17 20.36
C GLN A 91 -12.32 0.50 21.54
N GLN A 92 -11.85 1.31 22.50
CA GLN A 92 -11.16 0.88 23.70
C GLN A 92 -11.99 -0.16 24.48
N GLY A 93 -13.30 0.07 24.62
CA GLY A 93 -14.22 -0.80 25.37
C GLY A 93 -14.60 -2.11 24.69
N TRP A 94 -14.23 -2.34 23.42
CA TRP A 94 -14.49 -3.62 22.76
C TRP A 94 -13.59 -4.74 23.31
N SER A 95 -14.10 -5.96 23.33
CA SER A 95 -13.31 -7.13 23.73
C SER A 95 -12.14 -7.37 22.78
N ALA A 96 -11.10 -8.05 23.26
CA ALA A 96 -9.95 -8.42 22.43
C ALA A 96 -10.37 -9.26 21.21
N ALA A 97 -11.31 -10.20 21.40
CA ALA A 97 -11.83 -11.05 20.34
C ALA A 97 -12.54 -10.24 19.23
N VAL A 98 -13.36 -9.24 19.60
CA VAL A 98 -14.02 -8.37 18.60
C VAL A 98 -13.00 -7.55 17.81
N LYS A 99 -12.01 -6.97 18.50
CA LYS A 99 -10.92 -6.20 17.85
C LYS A 99 -10.12 -7.08 16.89
N GLN A 100 -9.79 -8.30 17.30
CA GLN A 100 -9.08 -9.27 16.48
C GLN A 100 -9.90 -9.66 15.24
N GLN A 101 -11.16 -10.05 15.42
CA GLN A 101 -12.04 -10.42 14.31
C GLN A 101 -12.21 -9.27 13.31
N ALA A 102 -12.33 -8.02 13.79
CA ALA A 102 -12.42 -6.86 12.91
C ALA A 102 -11.15 -6.68 12.05
N CYS A 103 -9.96 -6.94 12.60
CA CYS A 103 -8.70 -6.90 11.84
C CYS A 103 -8.64 -8.03 10.81
N GLN A 104 -9.03 -9.25 11.20
CA GLN A 104 -9.11 -10.42 10.31
C GLN A 104 -10.07 -10.20 9.15
N ASP A 105 -11.27 -9.67 9.43
CA ASP A 105 -12.26 -9.34 8.40
C ASP A 105 -11.73 -8.27 7.44
N THR A 106 -11.07 -7.24 7.98
CA THR A 106 -10.49 -6.16 7.19
C THR A 106 -9.41 -6.71 6.24
N LEU A 107 -8.48 -7.51 6.76
CA LEU A 107 -7.43 -8.14 5.96
C LEU A 107 -8.02 -9.13 4.94
N GLY A 108 -8.92 -10.01 5.38
CA GLY A 108 -9.51 -11.07 4.57
C GLY A 108 -10.34 -10.56 3.40
N ARG A 109 -11.02 -9.41 3.56
CA ARG A 109 -11.84 -8.76 2.51
C ARG A 109 -11.05 -7.78 1.62
N SER A 110 -9.81 -7.45 2.00
CA SER A 110 -8.96 -6.55 1.21
C SER A 110 -8.36 -7.25 -0.01
N LEU A 111 -8.07 -6.47 -1.05
CA LEU A 111 -7.32 -6.97 -2.21
C LEU A 111 -5.86 -7.25 -1.83
N ALA A 112 -5.30 -6.53 -0.85
CA ALA A 112 -3.98 -6.82 -0.30
C ALA A 112 -3.91 -8.24 0.28
N GLY A 113 -4.89 -8.64 1.09
CA GLY A 113 -4.95 -9.98 1.67
C GLY A 113 -5.17 -11.08 0.63
N GLU A 114 -5.91 -10.80 -0.44
CA GLU A 114 -6.07 -11.71 -1.57
C GLU A 114 -4.76 -11.91 -2.34
N LEU A 115 -4.08 -10.81 -2.71
CA LEU A 115 -2.82 -10.87 -3.45
C LEU A 115 -1.69 -11.45 -2.60
N LEU A 116 -1.65 -11.17 -1.29
CA LEU A 116 -0.71 -11.81 -0.36
C LEU A 116 -0.81 -13.33 -0.44
N ARG A 117 -2.03 -13.87 -0.36
CA ARG A 117 -2.27 -15.33 -0.43
C ARG A 117 -1.85 -15.91 -1.78
N LYS A 118 -2.12 -15.19 -2.88
CA LYS A 118 -1.68 -15.60 -4.23
C LYS A 118 -0.15 -15.63 -4.34
N ILE A 119 0.55 -14.60 -3.88
CA ILE A 119 2.02 -14.54 -3.93
C ILE A 119 2.63 -15.62 -3.03
N ARG A 120 2.16 -15.73 -1.78
CA ARG A 120 2.68 -16.68 -0.80
C ARG A 120 2.49 -18.14 -1.24
N ALA A 121 1.44 -18.44 -2.00
CA ALA A 121 1.21 -19.79 -2.56
C ALA A 121 2.23 -20.20 -3.64
N ALA A 122 3.11 -19.30 -4.11
CA ALA A 122 4.13 -19.60 -5.12
C ALA A 122 5.51 -18.98 -4.81
N SER A 123 5.69 -18.37 -3.63
CA SER A 123 6.93 -17.70 -3.27
C SER A 123 7.10 -17.59 -1.76
N ASP A 124 8.32 -17.89 -1.30
CA ASP A 124 8.77 -17.72 0.09
C ASP A 124 9.46 -16.37 0.33
N ARG A 125 9.55 -15.52 -0.69
CA ARG A 125 10.19 -14.20 -0.55
C ARG A 125 9.47 -13.31 0.47
N PRO A 126 10.17 -12.33 1.08
CA PRO A 126 9.54 -11.34 1.95
C PRO A 126 8.39 -10.59 1.26
N ILE A 127 7.28 -10.42 1.98
CA ILE A 127 6.11 -9.66 1.55
C ILE A 127 5.84 -8.57 2.58
N TYR A 128 5.74 -7.33 2.12
CA TYR A 128 5.38 -6.17 2.92
C TYR A 128 4.02 -5.63 2.48
N LEU A 129 3.16 -5.28 3.44
CA LEU A 129 1.85 -4.69 3.20
C LEU A 129 1.85 -3.26 3.68
N GLY A 130 1.58 -2.31 2.79
CA GLY A 130 1.21 -0.94 3.18
C GLY A 130 -0.30 -0.76 3.08
N HIS A 131 -0.92 -0.39 4.19
CA HIS A 131 -2.35 -0.07 4.22
C HIS A 131 -2.66 1.17 3.34
N ASN A 132 -3.93 1.38 2.98
CA ASN A 132 -4.39 2.65 2.40
C ASN A 132 -3.91 3.80 3.29
N PRO A 133 -3.28 4.85 2.74
CA PRO A 133 -2.96 6.04 3.51
C PRO A 133 -4.12 6.47 4.40
N ARG A 134 -3.82 6.92 5.61
CA ARG A 134 -4.86 7.58 6.40
C ARG A 134 -5.36 8.78 5.61
N PRO A 135 -6.67 9.04 5.57
CA PRO A 135 -7.17 10.21 4.87
C PRO A 135 -6.59 11.46 5.51
N ALA A 136 -6.34 12.46 4.68
CA ALA A 136 -6.05 13.79 5.16
C ALA A 136 -7.30 14.46 5.74
N ARG A 137 -7.09 15.50 6.54
CA ARG A 137 -8.15 16.38 7.01
C ARG A 137 -7.66 17.82 6.94
N ARG A 138 -8.61 18.75 6.69
CA ARG A 138 -8.34 20.20 6.71
C ARG A 138 -8.64 20.82 8.08
N ASN A 139 -9.48 20.16 8.87
CA ASN A 139 -9.87 20.58 10.22
C ASN A 139 -9.53 19.46 11.20
N GLN A 140 -9.09 19.82 12.40
CA GLN A 140 -8.86 18.87 13.49
C GLN A 140 -10.20 18.25 13.92
N GLN A 141 -10.59 17.16 13.25
CA GLN A 141 -11.73 16.37 13.68
C GLN A 141 -11.26 15.45 14.79
N ALA A 142 -11.80 15.63 15.99
CA ALA A 142 -11.57 14.70 17.08
C ALA A 142 -12.08 13.31 16.68
N LEU A 143 -11.34 12.28 17.06
CA LEU A 143 -11.87 10.92 16.99
C LEU A 143 -13.06 10.79 17.95
N PRO A 144 -14.04 9.92 17.63
CA PRO A 144 -15.11 9.60 18.57
C PRO A 144 -14.51 9.18 19.93
N ALA A 145 -15.14 9.62 21.03
CA ALA A 145 -14.70 9.26 22.37
C ALA A 145 -14.58 7.74 22.52
N GLY A 146 -13.46 7.28 23.08
CA GLY A 146 -13.16 5.86 23.23
C GLY A 146 -12.54 5.18 22.01
N SER A 147 -12.30 5.89 20.90
CA SER A 147 -11.61 5.30 19.74
C SER A 147 -10.14 4.99 20.05
N LEU A 148 -9.66 3.87 19.54
CA LEU A 148 -8.22 3.58 19.51
C LEU A 148 -7.51 4.50 18.52
N ASN A 149 -6.29 4.90 18.85
CA ASN A 149 -5.44 5.68 17.96
C ASN A 149 -4.70 4.77 16.95
N TYR A 150 -3.94 5.39 16.04
CA TYR A 150 -3.30 4.67 14.95
C TYR A 150 -2.27 3.64 15.43
N PRO A 151 -1.31 3.95 16.33
CA PRO A 151 -0.38 2.93 16.82
C PRO A 151 -1.08 1.71 17.43
N GLN A 152 -2.18 1.91 18.16
CA GLN A 152 -2.94 0.82 18.77
C GLN A 152 -3.62 -0.07 17.72
N VAL A 153 -4.29 0.52 16.73
CA VAL A 153 -4.94 -0.26 15.65
C VAL A 153 -3.91 -0.90 14.75
N PHE A 154 -2.83 -0.19 14.44
CA PHE A 154 -1.72 -0.70 13.64
C PHE A 154 -1.12 -1.95 14.26
N GLU A 155 -0.85 -1.94 15.57
CA GLU A 155 -0.29 -3.10 16.27
C GLU A 155 -1.21 -4.33 16.22
N LEU A 156 -2.52 -4.14 16.35
CA LEU A 156 -3.49 -5.23 16.20
C LEU A 156 -3.48 -5.78 14.78
N MET A 157 -3.48 -4.90 13.78
CA MET A 157 -3.42 -5.30 12.37
C MET A 157 -2.10 -5.99 12.01
N ARG A 158 -0.99 -5.53 12.56
CA ARG A 158 0.35 -6.08 12.34
C ARG A 158 0.42 -7.54 12.76
N ARG A 159 -0.23 -7.92 13.86
CA ARG A 159 -0.30 -9.32 14.33
C ARG A 159 -1.01 -10.22 13.32
N GLU A 160 -2.15 -9.77 12.78
CA GLU A 160 -2.90 -10.55 11.78
C GLU A 160 -2.14 -10.66 10.45
N VAL A 161 -1.44 -9.59 10.04
CA VAL A 161 -0.57 -9.64 8.84
C VAL A 161 0.63 -10.57 9.05
N HIS A 162 1.25 -10.53 10.23
CA HIS A 162 2.35 -11.41 10.61
C HIS A 162 1.93 -12.87 10.64
N ALA A 163 0.72 -13.19 11.11
CA ALA A 163 0.17 -14.54 11.10
C ALA A 163 0.06 -15.14 9.67
N LEU A 164 0.05 -14.30 8.63
CA LEU A 164 0.08 -14.73 7.22
C LEU A 164 1.50 -14.71 6.60
N GLY A 165 2.54 -14.56 7.43
CA GLY A 165 3.93 -14.55 6.99
C GLY A 165 4.31 -13.30 6.20
N ALA A 166 3.76 -12.13 6.54
CA ALA A 166 4.09 -10.85 5.94
C ALA A 166 4.34 -9.76 6.99
N THR A 167 4.89 -8.63 6.57
CA THR A 167 5.19 -7.49 7.46
C THR A 167 4.29 -6.31 7.09
N LEU A 168 3.57 -5.76 8.07
CA LEU A 168 2.79 -4.53 7.88
C LEU A 168 3.72 -3.31 7.97
N LEU A 169 3.69 -2.44 6.97
CA LEU A 169 4.47 -1.20 6.91
C LEU A 169 3.66 -0.06 7.55
N PRO A 170 4.24 0.68 8.52
CA PRO A 170 3.60 1.84 9.07
C PRO A 170 3.62 2.99 8.08
N GLN A 171 2.54 3.78 8.07
CA GLN A 171 2.62 5.14 7.57
C GLN A 171 3.65 5.95 8.37
N PRO A 172 4.60 6.68 7.72
CA PRO A 172 5.63 7.44 8.41
C PRO A 172 5.03 8.46 9.38
N GLU A 173 5.54 8.51 10.61
CA GLU A 173 4.97 9.33 11.67
C GLU A 173 4.95 10.82 11.33
N GLN A 174 5.94 11.30 10.57
CA GLN A 174 6.03 12.70 10.14
C GLN A 174 4.90 13.12 9.19
N THR A 175 4.20 12.14 8.60
CA THR A 175 3.04 12.40 7.74
C THR A 175 1.74 12.55 8.51
N LEU A 176 1.69 12.12 9.77
CA LEU A 176 0.48 12.14 10.59
C LEU A 176 0.30 13.47 11.32
N GLU A 177 -0.95 13.86 11.54
CA GLU A 177 -1.33 14.93 12.45
C GLU A 177 -1.05 14.57 13.92
N ASP A 178 -1.19 15.52 14.84
CA ASP A 178 -0.94 15.33 16.27
C ASP A 178 -1.87 14.31 16.93
N ASN A 179 -3.10 14.15 16.42
CA ASN A 179 -4.02 13.07 16.82
C ASN A 179 -3.54 11.67 16.38
N ARG A 180 -2.46 11.62 15.60
CA ARG A 180 -1.80 10.45 15.02
C ARG A 180 -2.70 9.60 14.12
N TRP A 181 -3.89 10.03 13.74
CA TRP A 181 -4.84 9.21 12.96
C TRP A 181 -5.05 9.66 11.53
N PHE A 182 -4.99 10.97 11.30
CA PHE A 182 -5.14 11.57 9.98
C PHE A 182 -3.79 11.97 9.40
N THR A 183 -3.69 12.01 8.08
CA THR A 183 -2.52 12.54 7.39
C THR A 183 -2.58 14.06 7.36
N ARG A 184 -1.44 14.74 7.49
CA ARG A 184 -1.37 16.20 7.31
C ARG A 184 -1.74 16.54 5.86
N SER A 185 -2.61 17.53 5.66
CA SER A 185 -3.11 17.94 4.34
C SER A 185 -2.01 18.35 3.33
N SER A 186 -0.84 18.77 3.82
CA SER A 186 0.35 19.03 2.99
C SER A 186 0.80 17.81 2.19
N TYR A 187 0.46 16.60 2.64
CA TYR A 187 0.80 15.35 1.97
C TYR A 187 -0.31 14.81 1.05
N SER A 188 -1.49 15.43 1.01
CA SER A 188 -2.54 15.12 0.01
C SER A 188 -2.63 16.17 -1.09
N THR A 189 -2.27 17.41 -0.78
CA THR A 189 -2.31 18.54 -1.73
C THR A 189 -1.38 18.28 -2.92
N GLY A 190 -1.92 18.45 -4.13
CA GLY A 190 -1.15 18.20 -5.36
C GLY A 190 -0.97 16.72 -5.70
N SER A 191 -1.72 15.82 -5.04
CA SER A 191 -1.79 14.42 -5.46
C SER A 191 -2.32 14.32 -6.91
N VAL A 192 -1.89 13.28 -7.61
CA VAL A 192 -2.32 13.03 -8.98
C VAL A 192 -2.69 11.55 -9.14
N ARG A 193 -3.48 11.26 -10.18
CA ARG A 193 -3.94 9.91 -10.47
C ARG A 193 -2.80 9.00 -10.87
N LEU A 194 -2.94 7.72 -10.52
CA LEU A 194 -2.07 6.68 -11.06
C LEU A 194 -2.10 6.74 -12.59
N ASP A 195 -0.91 6.86 -13.17
CA ASP A 195 -0.72 6.84 -14.61
C ASP A 195 -0.78 5.39 -15.13
N VAL A 196 -1.76 5.13 -15.99
CA VAL A 196 -1.99 3.83 -16.65
C VAL A 196 -2.07 3.98 -18.18
N GLY A 197 -1.58 5.09 -18.73
CA GLY A 197 -1.63 5.41 -20.16
C GLY A 197 -3.01 5.71 -20.73
N ASP A 198 -3.97 6.18 -19.93
CA ASP A 198 -5.30 6.57 -20.39
C ASP A 198 -5.52 8.09 -20.39
N ARG A 199 -6.71 8.54 -20.79
CA ARG A 199 -7.00 9.98 -20.94
C ARG A 199 -6.91 10.80 -19.64
N ILE A 200 -7.03 10.17 -18.47
CA ILE A 200 -6.95 10.85 -17.17
C ILE A 200 -5.67 10.48 -16.39
N SER A 201 -4.71 9.88 -17.08
CA SER A 201 -3.40 9.54 -16.54
C SER A 201 -2.65 10.75 -16.02
N ALA A 202 -2.05 10.60 -14.82
CA ALA A 202 -1.29 11.64 -14.15
C ALA A 202 -2.05 12.97 -13.94
N GLU A 203 -3.37 13.00 -14.17
CA GLU A 203 -4.18 14.18 -13.90
C GLU A 203 -4.25 14.45 -12.41
N ARG A 204 -4.09 15.73 -12.05
CA ARG A 204 -4.20 16.20 -10.68
C ARG A 204 -5.56 15.85 -10.09
N HIS A 205 -5.57 15.36 -8.86
CA HIS A 205 -6.81 15.24 -8.11
C HIS A 205 -7.37 16.64 -7.79
N PRO A 206 -8.70 16.77 -7.59
CA PRO A 206 -9.27 17.99 -7.04
C PRO A 206 -8.53 18.40 -5.76
N ASP A 207 -8.42 19.72 -5.51
CA ASP A 207 -7.66 20.21 -4.36
C ASP A 207 -8.24 19.74 -3.01
N ASP A 208 -9.51 19.38 -2.98
CA ASP A 208 -10.24 18.82 -1.85
C ASP A 208 -10.20 17.28 -1.78
N ASP A 209 -9.38 16.62 -2.60
CA ASP A 209 -9.09 15.21 -2.42
C ASP A 209 -8.25 14.99 -1.14
N LEU A 210 -8.86 14.26 -0.21
CA LEU A 210 -8.27 13.90 1.07
C LEU A 210 -7.88 12.43 1.15
N GLU A 211 -8.16 11.63 0.13
CA GLU A 211 -7.91 10.19 0.13
C GLU A 211 -6.58 9.85 -0.57
N HIS A 212 -6.15 10.67 -1.54
CA HIS A 212 -4.92 10.44 -2.30
C HIS A 212 -3.76 11.31 -1.82
N MET A 213 -2.58 10.71 -1.77
CA MET A 213 -1.36 11.34 -1.27
C MET A 213 -0.44 11.76 -2.41
N ASN A 214 0.39 12.77 -2.19
CA ASN A 214 1.31 13.34 -3.17
C ASN A 214 2.68 12.64 -3.16
N ALA A 215 3.58 13.12 -4.01
CA ALA A 215 4.92 12.56 -4.17
C ALA A 215 5.78 12.66 -2.89
N ASP A 216 5.65 13.74 -2.11
CA ASP A 216 6.40 13.91 -0.86
C ASP A 216 6.03 12.86 0.18
N PHE A 217 4.74 12.52 0.28
CA PHE A 217 4.29 11.38 1.08
C PHE A 217 4.99 10.10 0.63
N GLY A 218 4.96 9.83 -0.68
CA GLY A 218 5.53 8.61 -1.24
C GLY A 218 7.04 8.51 -1.03
N ARG A 219 7.75 9.64 -1.15
CA ARG A 219 9.20 9.72 -0.90
C ARG A 219 9.53 9.34 0.54
N LEU A 220 8.83 9.90 1.52
CA LEU A 220 9.02 9.54 2.94
C LEU A 220 8.70 8.07 3.21
N TYR A 221 7.62 7.56 2.61
CA TYR A 221 7.22 6.17 2.75
C TYR A 221 8.29 5.21 2.19
N MET A 222 8.77 5.48 0.98
CA MET A 222 9.84 4.70 0.33
C MET A 222 11.16 4.79 1.09
N THR A 223 11.56 5.98 1.56
CA THR A 223 12.74 6.15 2.41
C THR A 223 12.65 5.29 3.68
N ARG A 224 11.50 5.31 4.36
CA ARG A 224 11.29 4.49 5.56
C ARG A 224 11.38 2.99 5.24
N PHE A 225 10.66 2.54 4.22
CA PHE A 225 10.67 1.14 3.79
C PHE A 225 12.08 0.64 3.47
N LEU A 226 12.87 1.39 2.71
CA LEU A 226 14.23 1.01 2.36
C LEU A 226 15.17 0.99 3.57
N SER A 227 14.94 1.87 4.55
CA SER A 227 15.66 1.84 5.83
C SER A 227 15.35 0.56 6.60
N ASP A 228 14.07 0.21 6.74
CA ASP A 228 13.61 -0.99 7.45
C ASP A 228 14.13 -2.27 6.77
N LEU A 229 14.21 -2.27 5.44
CA LEU A 229 14.74 -3.39 4.66
C LEU A 229 16.24 -3.63 4.88
N ARG A 230 17.01 -2.57 5.17
CA ARG A 230 18.45 -2.66 5.47
C ARG A 230 18.74 -3.03 6.92
N GLN A 231 17.76 -2.89 7.81
CA GLN A 231 17.87 -3.22 9.23
C GLN A 231 16.77 -4.22 9.64
N PRO A 232 16.78 -5.46 9.10
CA PRO A 232 15.77 -6.44 9.46
C PRO A 232 15.83 -6.75 10.96
N GLY A 233 14.78 -6.36 11.71
CA GLY A 233 14.64 -6.65 13.15
C GLY A 233 14.29 -5.48 14.08
N GLN A 234 14.10 -4.25 13.59
CA GLN A 234 13.75 -3.08 14.42
C GLN A 234 12.33 -2.50 14.21
N GLY A 235 11.44 -3.23 13.54
CA GLY A 235 10.07 -2.78 13.20
C GLY A 235 8.96 -3.57 13.88
#